data_AF-A0A496B7A6-F1
#
_entry.id   AF-A0A496B7A6-F1
#
_cell.length_a   1.000
_cell.length_b   1.000
_cell.length_c   1.000
_cell.angle_alpha   90.00
_cell.angle_beta   90.00
_cell.angle_gamma   90.00
#
_symmetry.space_group_name_H-M   'P 1'
#
loop_
_entity.id
_entity.type
_entity.pdbx_description
1 polymer ?
#
loop_
_entity_poly.entity_id
_entity_poly.type
_entity_poly.pdbx_seq_one_letter_code
_entity_poly.pdbx_strand_id
1 'polypeptide(L)'
;MPTPMEEYLFDLHGYTVIKEAIDPEHLRAMNDFLDALPPLEIDQWYGNIDVHTYSGIDGMNLQNIIEGGDIFERLIDHPAWIDLVRHYIGPHDRPFINEGFINIRGQGGYIGVHSGGHMPDSRNRTGRSQGEWCCCLLTLMVPLTDVG
;
A
#
# COMPACT_ATOMS: atom_id res chain seq x y z
N MET A 1 -0.66 -3.88 -18.77
CA MET A 1 0.15 -5.12 -18.62
C MET A 1 1.62 -4.77 -18.67
N PRO A 2 2.47 -5.35 -17.81
CA PRO A 2 3.90 -5.06 -17.80
C PRO A 2 4.59 -5.68 -19.03
N THR A 3 5.68 -5.05 -19.46
CA THR A 3 6.61 -5.59 -20.45
C THR A 3 7.47 -6.69 -19.85
N PRO A 4 8.11 -7.56 -20.66
CA PRO A 4 9.02 -8.58 -20.15
C PRO A 4 10.20 -8.02 -19.32
N MET A 5 10.67 -6.83 -19.65
CA MET A 5 11.72 -6.16 -18.87
C MET A 5 11.19 -5.69 -17.50
N GLU A 6 9.97 -5.16 -17.44
CA GLU A 6 9.34 -4.78 -16.17
C GLU A 6 9.05 -6.00 -15.29
N GLU A 7 8.58 -7.10 -15.88
CA GLU A 7 8.43 -8.38 -15.16
C GLU A 7 9.77 -8.87 -14.59
N TYR A 8 10.84 -8.84 -15.40
CA TYR A 8 12.18 -9.24 -14.96
C TYR A 8 12.68 -8.37 -13.81
N LEU A 9 12.52 -7.04 -13.91
CA LEU A 9 12.96 -6.11 -12.86
C LEU A 9 12.12 -6.24 -11.59
N PHE A 10 10.82 -6.52 -11.71
CA PHE A 10 9.97 -6.83 -10.57
C PHE A 10 10.43 -8.10 -9.86
N ASP A 11 10.73 -9.18 -10.61
CA ASP A 11 11.24 -10.44 -10.04
C ASP A 11 12.60 -10.24 -9.36
N LEU A 12 13.49 -9.45 -9.99
CA LEU A 12 14.84 -9.19 -9.49
C LEU A 12 14.85 -8.31 -8.25
N HIS A 13 14.06 -7.23 -8.24
CA HIS A 13 14.08 -6.24 -7.17
C HIS A 13 13.04 -6.51 -6.07
N GLY A 14 11.99 -7.28 -6.38
CA GLY A 14 10.83 -7.46 -5.52
C GLY A 14 9.86 -6.27 -5.54
N TYR A 15 10.05 -5.28 -6.41
CA TYR A 15 9.18 -4.10 -6.51
C TYR A 15 9.22 -3.45 -7.90
N THR A 16 8.25 -2.57 -8.15
CA THR A 16 8.18 -1.66 -9.30
C THR A 16 7.80 -0.28 -8.81
N VAL A 17 8.38 0.76 -9.41
CA VAL A 17 8.03 2.16 -9.14
C VAL A 17 7.21 2.70 -10.30
N ILE A 18 5.99 3.17 -9.99
CA ILE A 18 5.10 3.81 -10.97
C ILE A 18 5.19 5.31 -10.73
N LYS A 19 5.84 6.02 -11.65
CA LYS A 19 6.03 7.47 -11.53
C LYS A 19 4.73 8.20 -11.84
N GLU A 20 4.48 9.29 -11.10
CA GLU A 20 3.35 10.20 -11.36
C GLU A 20 2.00 9.46 -11.44
N ALA A 21 1.86 8.39 -10.65
CA ALA A 21 0.68 7.52 -10.71
C ALA A 21 -0.59 8.22 -10.21
N ILE A 22 -0.46 9.15 -9.26
CA ILE A 22 -1.58 9.87 -8.66
C ILE A 22 -1.65 11.27 -9.26
N ASP A 23 -2.87 11.67 -9.63
CA ASP A 23 -3.14 13.03 -10.07
C ASP A 23 -2.81 14.05 -8.96
N PRO A 24 -2.15 15.19 -9.26
CA PRO A 24 -1.77 16.18 -8.25
C PRO A 24 -2.92 16.77 -7.43
N GLU A 25 -4.13 16.89 -8.01
CA GLU A 25 -5.30 17.36 -7.27
C GLU A 25 -5.84 16.28 -6.33
N HIS A 26 -5.83 15.02 -6.77
CA HIS A 26 -6.17 13.90 -5.89
C HIS A 26 -5.17 13.77 -4.72
N LEU A 27 -3.87 13.90 -4.99
CA LEU A 27 -2.83 13.93 -3.96
C LEU A 27 -3.04 15.06 -2.96
N ARG A 28 -3.36 16.27 -3.43
CA ARG A 28 -3.68 17.42 -2.57
C ARG A 28 -4.91 17.15 -1.72
N ALA A 29 -5.99 16.62 -2.29
CA ALA A 29 -7.22 16.34 -1.54
C ALA A 29 -7.00 15.32 -0.41
N MET A 30 -6.16 14.30 -0.62
CA MET A 30 -5.79 13.37 0.45
C MET A 30 -5.01 14.07 1.56
N ASN A 31 -4.05 14.94 1.24
CA ASN A 31 -3.31 15.72 2.24
C ASN A 31 -4.22 16.71 2.98
N ASP A 32 -5.10 17.43 2.28
CA ASP A 32 -6.06 18.36 2.88
C ASP A 32 -6.99 17.65 3.89
N PHE A 33 -7.39 16.41 3.61
CA PHE A 33 -8.15 15.59 4.56
C PHE A 33 -7.33 15.30 5.82
N LEU A 34 -6.06 14.89 5.68
CA LEU A 34 -5.18 14.57 6.79
C LEU A 34 -4.86 15.80 7.65
N ASP A 35 -4.62 16.94 7.01
CA ASP A 35 -4.34 18.22 7.69
C ASP A 35 -5.57 18.76 8.45
N ALA A 36 -6.77 18.40 8.01
CA ALA A 36 -8.02 18.78 8.66
C ALA A 36 -8.41 17.87 9.84
N LEU A 37 -7.69 16.76 10.07
CA LEU A 37 -7.98 15.88 11.19
C LEU A 37 -7.81 16.64 12.53
N PRO A 38 -8.72 16.44 13.50
CA PRO A 38 -8.50 16.94 14.84
C PRO A 38 -7.30 16.22 15.47
N PRO A 39 -6.77 16.71 16.60
CA PRO A 39 -5.87 15.90 17.42
C PRO A 39 -6.53 14.55 17.74
N LEU A 40 -5.86 13.46 17.38
CA LEU A 40 -6.29 12.09 17.62
C LEU A 40 -5.34 11.40 18.59
N GLU A 41 -5.89 10.66 19.54
CA GLU A 41 -5.13 9.83 20.48
C GLU A 41 -5.03 8.39 19.94
N ILE A 42 -4.03 7.65 20.43
CA ILE A 42 -3.92 6.21 20.12
C ILE A 42 -5.15 5.47 20.67
N ASP A 43 -5.60 4.45 19.92
CA ASP A 43 -6.82 3.67 20.13
C ASP A 43 -8.13 4.47 19.99
N GLN A 44 -8.05 5.71 19.53
CA GLN A 44 -9.22 6.51 19.17
C GLN A 44 -9.76 6.11 17.79
N TRP A 45 -11.07 6.30 17.62
CA TRP A 45 -11.75 6.19 16.33
C TRP A 45 -12.14 7.57 15.80
N TYR A 46 -11.94 7.79 14.51
CA TYR A 46 -12.45 8.93 13.75
C TYR A 46 -13.35 8.43 12.63
N GLY A 47 -14.67 8.42 12.88
CA GLY A 47 -15.61 7.70 12.02
C GLY A 47 -15.27 6.20 12.02
N ASN A 48 -14.92 5.67 10.85
CA ASN A 48 -14.55 4.26 10.65
C ASN A 48 -13.02 4.04 10.59
N ILE A 49 -12.24 5.08 10.87
CA ILE A 49 -10.77 5.02 10.89
C ILE A 49 -10.31 4.82 12.34
N ASP A 50 -9.53 3.78 12.59
CA ASP A 50 -8.90 3.51 13.88
C ASP A 50 -7.44 4.01 13.92
N VAL A 51 -7.06 4.58 15.06
CA VAL A 51 -5.75 5.20 15.25
C VAL A 51 -4.86 4.25 16.03
N HIS A 52 -3.86 3.69 15.36
CA HIS A 52 -2.93 2.71 15.94
C HIS A 52 -1.48 3.18 15.91
N THR A 53 -0.63 2.46 16.63
CA THR A 53 0.83 2.53 16.50
C THR A 53 1.42 1.13 16.68
N TYR A 54 2.46 0.78 15.92
CA TYR A 54 3.09 -0.55 16.05
C TYR A 54 4.12 -0.59 17.19
N SER A 55 4.85 0.51 17.38
CA SER A 55 5.98 0.59 18.29
C SER A 55 6.17 1.98 18.92
N GLY A 56 5.23 2.90 18.69
CA GLY A 56 5.29 4.29 19.11
C GLY A 56 6.20 5.13 18.21
N ILE A 57 7.44 4.67 17.97
CA ILE A 57 8.42 5.40 17.15
C ILE A 57 8.04 5.50 15.68
N ASP A 58 7.18 4.61 15.18
CA ASP A 58 6.67 4.61 13.80
C ASP A 58 5.66 5.74 13.52
N GLY A 59 5.15 6.39 14.57
CA GLY A 59 4.16 7.45 14.49
C GLY A 59 2.73 6.93 14.59
N MET A 60 1.82 7.67 13.93
CA MET A 60 0.39 7.38 13.91
C MET A 60 0.03 6.58 12.65
N ASN A 61 -0.69 5.48 12.83
CA ASN A 61 -1.22 4.64 11.75
C ASN A 61 -2.73 4.80 11.72
N LEU A 62 -3.25 5.43 10.66
CA LEU A 62 -4.67 5.56 10.40
C LEU A 62 -5.14 4.33 9.62
N GLN A 63 -5.67 3.36 10.34
CA GLN A 63 -6.14 2.08 9.83
C GLN A 63 -7.52 2.21 9.20
N ASN A 64 -7.87 1.27 8.31
CA ASN A 64 -9.10 1.31 7.52
C ASN A 64 -9.31 2.63 6.75
N ILE A 65 -8.22 3.24 6.27
CA ILE A 65 -8.27 4.57 5.65
C ILE A 65 -9.18 4.66 4.41
N ILE A 66 -9.42 3.53 3.75
CA ILE A 66 -10.37 3.42 2.64
C ILE A 66 -11.78 3.89 3.06
N GLU A 67 -12.15 3.67 4.32
CA GLU A 67 -13.41 4.12 4.91
C GLU A 67 -13.44 5.64 5.20
N GLY A 68 -12.33 6.35 4.94
CA GLY A 68 -12.25 7.82 4.99
C GLY A 68 -13.01 8.53 3.86
N GLY A 69 -13.59 7.77 2.93
CA GLY A 69 -14.49 8.22 1.87
C GLY A 69 -13.89 8.13 0.47
N ASP A 70 -14.66 8.59 -0.52
CA ASP A 70 -14.37 8.47 -1.97
C ASP A 70 -12.94 8.86 -2.35
N ILE A 71 -12.32 9.82 -1.64
CA ILE A 71 -10.94 10.23 -1.88
C ILE A 71 -9.94 9.08 -1.71
N PHE A 72 -10.18 8.13 -0.80
CA PHE A 72 -9.33 6.96 -0.62
C PHE A 72 -9.85 5.74 -1.38
N GLU A 73 -11.17 5.60 -1.54
CA GLU A 73 -11.77 4.52 -2.35
C GLU A 73 -11.27 4.53 -3.81
N ARG A 74 -11.01 5.72 -4.37
CA ARG A 74 -10.42 5.88 -5.71
C ARG A 74 -9.07 5.19 -5.90
N LEU A 75 -8.39 4.78 -4.81
CA LEU A 75 -7.14 4.02 -4.87
C LEU A 75 -7.37 2.51 -5.08
N ILE A 76 -8.56 1.98 -4.78
CA ILE A 76 -8.82 0.54 -4.79
C ILE A 76 -8.55 -0.07 -6.16
N ASP A 77 -9.10 0.53 -7.22
CA ASP A 77 -9.05 0.04 -8.59
C ASP A 77 -8.36 1.02 -9.55
N HIS A 78 -7.44 1.82 -9.02
CA HIS A 78 -6.78 2.87 -9.79
C HIS A 78 -6.09 2.31 -11.06
N PRO A 79 -6.26 2.95 -12.22
CA PRO A 79 -5.79 2.44 -13.51
C PRO A 79 -4.27 2.28 -13.58
N ALA A 80 -3.52 3.01 -12.76
CA ALA A 80 -2.06 2.91 -12.74
C ALA A 80 -1.54 1.54 -12.25
N TRP A 81 -2.28 0.82 -11.39
CA TRP A 81 -1.80 -0.45 -10.81
C TRP A 81 -2.77 -1.62 -10.90
N ILE A 82 -4.07 -1.42 -11.09
CA ILE A 82 -5.04 -2.52 -10.99
C ILE A 82 -4.72 -3.70 -11.94
N ASP A 83 -4.24 -3.41 -13.15
CA ASP A 83 -3.83 -4.44 -14.10
C ASP A 83 -2.50 -5.11 -13.72
N LEU A 84 -1.58 -4.38 -13.09
CA LEU A 84 -0.34 -4.94 -12.55
C LEU A 84 -0.63 -5.88 -11.38
N VAL A 85 -1.52 -5.46 -10.47
CA VAL A 85 -1.97 -6.27 -9.33
C VAL A 85 -2.60 -7.57 -9.80
N ARG A 86 -3.55 -7.50 -10.74
CA ARG A 86 -4.18 -8.69 -11.33
C ARG A 86 -3.17 -9.60 -12.03
N HIS A 87 -2.18 -9.02 -12.71
CA HIS A 87 -1.13 -9.78 -13.38
C HIS A 87 -0.25 -10.56 -12.39
N TYR A 88 0.23 -9.91 -11.32
CA TYR A 88 1.18 -10.51 -10.37
C TYR A 88 0.52 -11.44 -9.35
N ILE A 89 -0.75 -11.23 -8.99
CA ILE A 89 -1.51 -12.21 -8.19
C ILE A 89 -1.71 -13.51 -8.96
N GLY A 90 -1.83 -13.42 -10.29
CA GLY A 90 -2.05 -14.57 -11.16
C GLY A 90 -3.53 -14.76 -11.53
N PRO A 91 -3.81 -15.62 -12.51
CA PRO A 91 -5.14 -15.73 -13.14
C PRO A 91 -6.18 -16.49 -12.29
N HIS A 92 -5.75 -17.13 -11.21
CA HIS A 92 -6.58 -18.03 -10.43
C HIS A 92 -7.31 -17.37 -9.26
N ASP A 93 -6.84 -16.19 -8.84
CA ASP A 93 -7.36 -15.47 -7.69
C ASP A 93 -7.89 -14.08 -8.07
N ARG A 94 -8.76 -13.54 -7.22
CA ARG A 94 -9.22 -12.14 -7.32
C ARG A 94 -8.55 -11.33 -6.22
N PRO A 95 -7.99 -10.14 -6.53
CA PRO A 95 -7.47 -9.26 -5.50
C PRO A 95 -8.58 -8.86 -4.51
N PHE A 96 -8.22 -8.84 -3.24
CA PHE A 96 -8.98 -8.19 -2.17
C PHE A 96 -7.99 -7.39 -1.31
N ILE A 97 -8.51 -6.42 -0.58
CA ILE A 97 -7.71 -5.60 0.32
C ILE A 97 -7.60 -6.36 1.65
N ASN A 98 -6.36 -6.73 2.01
CA ASN A 98 -6.08 -7.31 3.32
C ASN A 98 -6.01 -6.25 4.41
N GLU A 99 -5.42 -5.09 4.10
CA GLU A 99 -5.26 -3.95 5.00
C GLU A 99 -5.04 -2.69 4.14
N GLY A 100 -5.48 -1.53 4.63
CA GLY A 100 -5.28 -0.24 3.99
C GLY A 100 -5.17 0.84 5.04
N PHE A 101 -4.03 1.52 5.10
CA PHE A 101 -3.73 2.49 6.14
C PHE A 101 -2.76 3.57 5.69
N ILE A 102 -2.80 4.71 6.36
CA ILE A 102 -1.81 5.80 6.20
C ILE A 102 -0.91 5.84 7.43
N ASN A 103 0.40 5.94 7.18
CA ASN A 103 1.38 6.22 8.21
C ASN A 103 1.70 7.71 8.22
N ILE A 104 1.44 8.40 9.33
CA ILE A 104 1.93 9.75 9.58
C ILE A 104 3.10 9.65 10.55
N ARG A 105 4.28 10.04 10.07
CA ARG A 105 5.55 9.79 10.76
C ARG A 105 6.33 11.08 10.97
N GLY A 106 6.77 11.29 12.21
CA GLY A 106 7.67 12.37 12.57
C GLY A 106 9.14 12.08 12.21
N GLN A 107 9.99 13.10 12.35
CA GLN A 107 11.43 12.97 12.11
C GLN A 107 12.05 11.85 12.95
N GLY A 108 12.82 10.98 12.31
CA GLY A 108 13.53 9.87 12.96
C GLY A 108 12.67 8.64 13.27
N GLY A 109 11.36 8.69 12.97
CA GLY A 109 10.52 7.51 13.08
C GLY A 109 10.89 6.44 12.06
N TYR A 110 10.63 5.17 12.39
CA TYR A 110 10.82 4.07 11.46
C TYR A 110 9.95 2.87 11.87
N ILE A 111 9.69 1.98 10.91
CA ILE A 111 9.27 0.62 11.20
C ILE A 111 10.49 -0.27 10.92
N GLY A 112 10.80 -1.17 11.84
CA GLY A 112 11.92 -2.11 11.68
C GLY A 112 11.75 -2.96 10.43
N VAL A 113 12.86 -3.43 9.85
CA VAL A 113 12.81 -4.33 8.70
C VAL A 113 12.00 -5.57 9.08
N HIS A 114 10.90 -5.80 8.37
CA HIS A 114 10.01 -6.93 8.58
C HIS A 114 9.48 -7.39 7.22
N SER A 115 9.29 -8.71 7.10
CA SER A 115 8.66 -9.43 5.99
C SER A 115 9.08 -9.09 4.56
N GLY A 116 9.20 -10.14 3.74
CA GLY A 116 9.45 -9.99 2.30
C GLY A 116 9.79 -11.31 1.61
N GLY A 117 9.21 -12.43 2.06
CA GLY A 117 9.47 -13.75 1.48
C GLY A 117 10.44 -14.66 2.24
N HIS A 118 10.91 -14.30 3.44
CA HIS A 118 11.77 -15.17 4.27
C HIS A 118 11.12 -16.53 4.59
N MET A 119 9.78 -16.54 4.73
CA MET A 119 8.99 -17.74 4.99
C MET A 119 8.06 -17.99 3.80
N PRO A 120 8.34 -18.94 2.90
CA PRO A 120 7.51 -19.21 1.73
C PRO A 120 6.29 -20.06 2.13
N ASP A 121 5.42 -19.49 2.96
CA ASP A 121 4.10 -20.06 3.25
C ASP A 121 3.04 -19.53 2.28
N SER A 122 1.81 -20.02 2.42
CA SER A 122 0.70 -19.60 1.58
C SER A 122 0.32 -18.12 1.69
N ARG A 123 0.89 -17.37 2.65
CA ARG A 123 0.60 -15.93 2.84
C ARG A 123 1.69 -15.03 2.28
N ASN A 124 2.92 -15.53 2.16
CA ASN A 124 4.09 -14.73 1.80
C ASN A 124 4.79 -15.22 0.52
N ARG A 125 4.15 -16.11 -0.25
CA ARG A 125 4.71 -16.58 -1.51
C ARG A 125 4.73 -15.46 -2.55
N THR A 126 5.88 -15.30 -3.18
CA THR A 126 6.10 -14.41 -4.33
C THR A 126 6.82 -15.21 -5.42
N GLY A 127 6.52 -14.92 -6.69
CA GLY A 127 7.17 -15.58 -7.83
C GLY A 127 6.19 -16.35 -8.72
N ARG A 128 6.67 -17.42 -9.34
CA ARG A 128 5.91 -18.16 -10.38
C ARG A 128 5.64 -19.62 -10.02
N SER A 129 4.55 -20.16 -10.56
CA SER A 129 4.22 -21.59 -10.55
C SER A 129 3.70 -22.00 -11.91
N GLN A 130 4.26 -23.06 -12.50
CA GLN A 130 3.86 -23.56 -13.83
C GLN A 130 3.89 -22.48 -14.93
N GLY A 131 4.81 -21.51 -14.81
CA GLY A 131 4.95 -20.43 -15.77
C GLY A 131 4.02 -19.24 -15.53
N GLU A 132 3.16 -19.26 -14.51
CA GLU A 132 2.25 -18.17 -14.16
C GLU A 132 2.69 -17.47 -12.87
N TRP A 133 2.36 -16.19 -12.70
CA TRP A 133 2.58 -15.47 -11.45
C TRP A 133 1.67 -15.99 -10.34
N CYS A 134 2.16 -15.93 -9.09
CA CYS A 134 1.45 -16.37 -7.89
C CYS A 134 1.92 -15.60 -6.64
N CYS A 135 1.83 -14.27 -6.67
CA CYS A 135 2.10 -13.45 -5.50
C CYS A 135 0.88 -13.45 -4.56
N CYS A 136 1.02 -14.04 -3.37
CA CYS A 136 -0.07 -14.13 -2.39
C CYS A 136 -0.35 -12.82 -1.65
N LEU A 137 0.61 -11.90 -1.62
CA LEU A 137 0.45 -10.58 -1.03
C LEU A 137 1.26 -9.56 -1.87
N LEU A 138 0.61 -8.46 -2.24
CA LEU A 138 1.22 -7.31 -2.90
C LEU A 138 0.94 -6.07 -2.06
N THR A 139 1.97 -5.29 -1.79
CA THR A 139 1.85 -4.01 -1.09
C THR A 139 1.89 -2.87 -2.10
N LEU A 140 0.88 -2.02 -2.08
CA LEU A 140 0.88 -0.75 -2.81
C LEU A 140 1.29 0.35 -1.83
N MET A 141 2.40 1.03 -2.10
CA MET A 141 2.87 2.16 -1.31
C MET A 141 2.75 3.44 -2.11
N VAL A 142 1.94 4.37 -1.60
CA VAL A 142 1.71 5.68 -2.22
C VAL A 142 2.27 6.75 -1.28
N PRO A 143 3.43 7.34 -1.59
CA PRO A 143 3.94 8.45 -0.81
C PRO A 143 3.06 9.69 -1.04
N LEU A 144 2.55 10.28 0.06
CA LEU A 144 1.71 11.48 0.00
C LEU A 144 2.51 12.79 0.05
N THR A 145 3.79 12.68 0.43
CA THR A 145 4.80 13.73 0.44
C THR A 145 6.10 13.17 -0.13
N ASP A 146 7.09 14.03 -0.37
CA ASP A 146 8.42 13.59 -0.83
C ASP A 146 9.06 12.59 0.16
N VAL A 147 9.71 11.57 -0.40
CA VAL A 147 10.47 10.54 0.33
C VAL A 147 11.94 10.65 -0.07
N GLY A 148 12.84 10.82 0.92
CA GLY A 148 14.27 11.06 0.71
C GLY A 148 15.14 10.53 1.83
#